data_AF-A0A7X7C5C1-F1
#
_entry.id   AF-A0A7X7C5C1-F1
#
_cell.length_a   1.000
_cell.length_b   1.000
_cell.length_c   1.000
_cell.angle_alpha   90.00
_cell.angle_beta   90.00
_cell.angle_gamma   90.00
#
_symmetry.space_group_name_H-M   'P 1'
#
loop_
_entity.id
_entity.type
_entity.pdbx_description
1 polymer ?
#
loop_
_entity_poly.entity_id
_entity_poly.type
_entity_poly.pdbx_seq_one_letter_code
_entity_poly.pdbx_strand_id
1 'polypeptide(L)' 'NKDMTVVLKRPRRMSLETCLEYINDDELLEVTPRNIRLRKKILDTSERKKFDSRKGK' A
#
# COMPACT_ATOMS: atom_id res chain seq x y z
N ASN A 1 16.23 -27.05 -14.81
CA ASN A 1 16.48 -25.60 -15.04
C ASN A 1 16.16 -24.82 -13.78
N LYS A 2 17.10 -24.73 -12.82
CA LYS A 2 16.83 -24.18 -11.49
C LYS A 2 17.95 -23.27 -10.96
N ASP A 3 18.56 -22.46 -11.84
CA ASP A 3 19.57 -21.46 -11.43
C ASP A 3 19.40 -20.17 -12.25
N MET A 4 18.23 -19.54 -12.15
CA MET A 4 18.06 -18.15 -12.59
C MET A 4 18.04 -17.25 -11.38
N THR A 5 19.09 -16.46 -11.20
CA THR A 5 19.12 -15.37 -10.22
C THR A 5 18.15 -14.28 -10.67
N VAL A 6 17.06 -14.12 -9.92
CA VAL A 6 16.10 -13.05 -10.18
C VAL A 6 16.71 -11.73 -9.75
N VAL A 7 17.01 -10.86 -10.71
CA VAL A 7 17.50 -9.51 -10.43
C VAL A 7 16.31 -8.62 -10.05
N LEU A 8 16.27 -8.19 -8.79
CA LEU A 8 15.25 -7.25 -8.31
C LEU A 8 15.67 -5.82 -8.66
N LYS A 9 14.72 -5.04 -9.20
CA LYS A 9 14.91 -3.60 -9.40
C LYS A 9 15.00 -2.88 -8.05
N ARG A 10 15.74 -1.77 -8.01
CA ARG A 10 15.85 -0.95 -6.81
C ARG A 10 14.45 -0.44 -6.38
N PRO A 11 14.16 -0.41 -5.07
CA PRO A 11 12.91 0.12 -4.58
C PRO A 11 12.83 1.63 -4.83
N ARG A 12 11.62 2.12 -5.12
CA ARG A 12 11.36 3.57 -5.22
C ARG A 12 11.36 4.16 -3.81
N ARG A 13 12.20 5.15 -3.57
CA ARG A 13 12.14 5.95 -2.33
C ARG A 13 11.02 6.97 -2.48
N MET A 14 10.06 6.95 -1.56
CA MET A 14 8.98 7.93 -1.48
C MET A 14 9.25 8.82 -0.26
N SER A 15 9.12 10.14 -0.43
CA SER A 15 9.14 11.07 0.69
C SER A 15 7.77 11.12 1.38
N LEU A 16 7.67 11.79 2.52
CA LEU A 16 6.41 11.96 3.22
C LEU A 16 5.38 12.69 2.34
N GLU A 17 5.83 13.75 1.68
CA GLU A 17 5.01 14.59 0.79
C GLU A 17 4.50 13.78 -0.40
N THR A 18 5.39 13.04 -1.07
CA THR A 18 4.99 12.15 -2.17
C THR A 18 3.98 11.09 -1.72
N CYS A 19 4.15 10.53 -0.52
CA CYS A 19 3.20 9.56 0.03
C CYS A 19 1.82 10.18 0.31
N LEU A 20 1.78 11.43 0.77
CA LEU A 20 0.53 12.16 1.02
C LEU A 20 -0.19 12.53 -0.27
N GLU A 21 0.55 12.87 -1.33
CA GLU A 21 -0.04 13.10 -2.66
C GLU A 21 -0.56 11.81 -3.30
N TYR A 22 0.06 10.67 -2.99
CA TYR A 22 -0.27 9.38 -3.60
C TYR A 22 -1.48 8.67 -2.97
N ILE A 23 -1.84 9.02 -1.74
CA ILE A 23 -2.83 8.27 -0.96
C ILE A 23 -4.27 8.45 -1.48
N ASN A 24 -5.06 7.38 -1.47
CA ASN A 24 -6.48 7.41 -1.81
C ASN A 24 -7.38 7.35 -0.55
N ASP A 25 -8.68 7.61 -0.72
CA ASP A 25 -9.67 7.61 0.37
C ASP A 25 -9.78 6.30 1.17
N ASP A 26 -9.43 5.18 0.55
CA ASP A 26 -9.46 3.84 1.15
C ASP A 26 -8.06 3.39 1.63
N GLU A 27 -7.10 4.30 1.63
CA GLU A 27 -5.71 4.11 2.05
C GLU A 27 -5.36 4.98 3.25
N LEU A 28 -4.32 4.57 3.97
CA LEU A 28 -3.78 5.23 5.15
C LEU A 28 -2.25 5.27 5.07
N LEU A 29 -1.68 6.36 5.57
CA LEU A 29 -0.24 6.51 5.74
C LEU A 29 0.13 6.22 7.18
N GLU A 30 0.91 5.17 7.39
CA GLU A 30 1.45 4.84 8.71
C GLU A 30 2.81 5.50 8.88
N VAL A 31 2.90 6.45 9.82
CA VAL A 31 4.11 7.22 10.09
C VAL A 31 4.69 6.78 11.42
N THR A 32 5.97 6.40 11.41
CA THR A 32 6.78 6.14 12.60
C THR A 32 8.05 6.98 12.52
N PRO A 33 8.76 7.23 13.63
CA PRO A 33 9.96 8.09 13.60
C PRO A 33 11.07 7.62 12.64
N ARG A 34 11.08 6.32 12.29
CA ARG A 34 12.10 5.74 11.39
C ARG A 34 11.58 5.39 10.00
N ASN A 35 10.28 5.16 9.86
CA ASN A 35 9.70 4.59 8.64
C ASN A 35 8.33 5.18 8.32
N ILE A 36 8.04 5.22 7.03
CA ILE A 36 6.75 5.62 6.48
C ILE A 36 6.25 4.46 5.60
N ARG A 37 4.98 4.07 5.74
CA ARG A 37 4.37 2.97 4.98
C ARG A 37 2.96 3.32 4.51
N LEU A 38 2.66 3.04 3.26
CA LEU A 38 1.30 3.08 2.72
C LEU A 38 0.59 1.75 2.98
N ARG A 39 -0.67 1.80 3.37
CA ARG A 39 -1.51 0.63 3.64
C ARG A 39 -2.97 0.91 3.33
N LYS A 40 -3.77 -0.13 3.09
CA LYS A 40 -5.23 0.01 2.98
C LYS A 40 -5.83 0.28 4.35
N LYS A 41 -6.93 1.02 4.38
CA LYS A 41 -7.76 1.23 5.57
C LYS A 41 -8.29 -0.09 6.11
N ILE A 42 -8.75 -0.97 5.21
CA ILE A 42 -9.11 -2.35 5.52
C ILE A 42 -8.03 -3.26 4.97
N LEU A 43 -7.28 -3.88 5.89
CA LEU A 43 -6.18 -4.78 5.55
C LEU A 43 -6.69 -6.10 4.96
N ASP A 44 -7.73 -6.66 5.58
CA ASP A 44 -8.31 -7.91 5.12
C ASP A 44 -8.99 -7.73 3.76
N THR A 45 -8.59 -8.53 2.79
CA THR A 45 -9.07 -8.40 1.42
C THR A 45 -10.55 -8.81 1.28
N SER A 46 -11.02 -9.77 2.09
CA SER A 46 -12.41 -10.22 2.08
C SER A 46 -13.32 -9.15 2.67
N GLU A 47 -12.93 -8.57 3.79
CA GLU A 47 -13.68 -7.48 4.43
C GLU A 47 -13.68 -6.21 3.57
N ARG A 48 -12.58 -5.91 2.88
CA ARG A 48 -12.53 -4.79 1.92
C ARG A 48 -13.56 -4.96 0.81
N LYS A 49 -13.62 -6.13 0.16
CA LYS A 49 -14.63 -6.42 -0.88
C LYS A 49 -16.07 -6.28 -0.37
N LYS A 50 -16.34 -6.72 0.87
CA LYS A 50 -17.67 -6.55 1.50
C LYS A 50 -17.98 -5.07 1.76
N PHE A 51 -17.00 -4.29 2.23
CA PHE A 51 -17.17 -2.86 2.46
C PHE A 51 -17.45 -2.10 1.15
N ASP A 52 -16.65 -2.36 0.11
CA ASP A 52 -16.79 -1.71 -1.19
C ASP A 52 -18.15 -2.02 -1.86
N SER A 53 -18.61 -3.27 -1.77
CA SER A 53 -19.92 -3.67 -2.31
C SER A 53 -21.11 -3.07 -1.56
N ARG A 54 -20.95 -2.69 -0.29
CA ARG A 54 -21.97 -1.97 0.48
C ARG A 54 -21.97 -0.46 0.20
N LYS A 55 -20.80 0.13 -0.08
CA LYS A 55 -20.65 1.56 -0.37
C LYS A 55 -21.29 1.96 -1.72
N GLY A 56 -21.44 1.01 -2.64
CA GLY A 56 -22.08 1.22 -3.96
C GLY A 56 -23.60 1.03 -3.98
N LYS A 57 -24.24 0.74 -2.84
CA LYS A 57 -25.71 0.78 -2.66
C LYS A 57 -26.11 2.06 -1.96
#